data_AF-A0A844ZX59-F1
#
_entry.id   AF-A0A844ZX59-F1
#
_cell.length_a   1.000
_cell.length_b   1.000
_cell.length_c   1.000
_cell.angle_alpha   90.00
_cell.angle_beta   90.00
_cell.angle_gamma   90.00
#
_symmetry.space_group_name_H-M   'P 1'
#
loop_
_entity.id
_entity.type
_entity.pdbx_description
1 polymer ?
#
loop_
_entity_poly.entity_id
_entity_poly.type
_entity_poly.pdbx_seq_one_letter_code
_entity_poly.pdbx_strand_id
1 'polypeptide(L)'
;MNFDEHGQRREGPRAEVDLDCEIRVGARAWRKAKLTDLTPGGFQVTILDMPPRGTPVFIRIPGLQLLHAEVRWTRVDTAGCEFDQPLGTYIYEHIVARAQA
;
A
#
# COMPACT_ATOMS: atom_id res chain seq x y z
N MET A 1 25.57 1.73 -27.69
CA MET A 1 24.60 2.71 -27.15
C MET A 1 24.06 2.07 -25.88
N ASN A 2 24.43 2.59 -24.71
CA ASN A 2 24.03 2.03 -23.41
C ASN A 2 22.52 2.22 -23.20
N PHE A 3 21.84 1.16 -22.79
CA PHE A 3 20.50 1.22 -22.22
C PHE A 3 20.61 0.88 -20.74
N ASP A 4 21.22 1.79 -19.99
CA ASP A 4 21.17 1.80 -18.53
C ASP A 4 19.93 2.59 -18.10
N GLU A 5 18.81 1.91 -17.89
CA GLU A 5 17.71 2.42 -17.07
C GLU A 5 17.45 1.45 -15.91
N HIS A 6 18.51 1.21 -15.14
CA HIS A 6 18.45 0.65 -13.80
C HIS A 6 17.47 1.48 -12.96
N GLY A 7 16.20 1.04 -12.92
CA GLY A 7 15.15 1.56 -12.05
C GLY A 7 15.41 1.24 -10.58
N GLN A 8 16.54 1.71 -10.06
CA GLN A 8 16.97 1.50 -8.69
C GLN A 8 16.60 2.72 -7.85
N ARG A 9 15.39 2.67 -7.28
CA ARG A 9 15.16 3.19 -5.93
C ARG A 9 13.84 2.66 -5.40
N ARG A 10 13.90 1.61 -4.57
CA ARG A 10 12.78 1.16 -3.75
C ARG A 10 13.35 0.80 -2.39
N GLU A 11 13.15 1.69 -1.43
CA GLU A 11 13.76 1.68 -0.12
C GLU A 11 12.97 0.75 0.81
N GLY A 12 13.58 -0.36 1.23
CA GLY A 12 13.11 -1.18 2.36
C GLY A 12 12.70 -2.62 2.04
N PRO A 13 12.67 -3.49 3.07
CA PRO A 13 12.21 -4.87 2.93
C PRO A 13 10.73 -4.90 2.52
N ARG A 14 10.43 -5.73 1.52
CA ARG A 14 9.07 -6.00 1.04
C ARG A 14 8.58 -7.29 1.68
N ALA A 15 7.47 -7.21 2.38
CA ALA A 15 6.74 -8.38 2.84
C ALA A 15 5.56 -8.63 1.91
N GLU A 16 5.52 -9.82 1.32
CA GLU A 16 4.28 -10.33 0.72
C GLU A 16 3.30 -10.65 1.84
N VAL A 17 2.12 -10.07 1.76
CA VAL A 17 1.05 -10.21 2.75
C VAL A 17 -0.25 -10.51 2.01
N ASP A 18 -1.18 -11.25 2.60
CA ASP A 18 -2.54 -11.37 2.06
C ASP A 18 -3.54 -11.01 3.16
N LEU A 19 -3.84 -9.71 3.27
CA LEU A 19 -4.73 -9.19 4.30
C LEU A 19 -5.92 -8.47 3.68
N ASP A 20 -7.13 -8.83 4.13
CA ASP A 20 -8.33 -8.04 3.84
C ASP A 20 -8.25 -6.69 4.56
N CYS A 21 -8.48 -5.62 3.80
CA CYS A 21 -8.46 -4.25 4.30
C CYS A 21 -9.60 -3.43 3.69
N GLU A 22 -9.80 -2.22 4.21
CA GLU A 22 -10.72 -1.26 3.62
C GLU A 22 -9.95 -0.04 3.13
N ILE A 23 -10.29 0.44 1.94
CA ILE A 23 -9.72 1.65 1.35
C ILE A 23 -10.82 2.65 1.02
N ARG A 24 -10.54 3.93 1.28
CA ARG A 24 -11.38 5.06 0.90
C ARG A 24 -10.58 6.05 0.09
N VAL A 25 -11.13 6.47 -1.03
CA VAL A 25 -10.51 7.46 -1.93
C VAL A 25 -11.20 8.81 -1.73
N GLY A 26 -10.48 9.81 -1.20
CA GLY A 26 -11.06 11.11 -0.85
C GLY A 26 -12.32 10.97 0.00
N ALA A 27 -13.45 11.52 -0.49
CA ALA A 27 -14.76 11.49 0.18
C ALA A 27 -15.69 10.34 -0.29
N ARG A 28 -15.18 9.37 -1.05
CA ARG A 28 -15.98 8.21 -1.51
C ARG A 28 -16.32 7.27 -0.34
N ALA A 29 -17.18 6.29 -0.61
CA ALA A 29 -17.46 5.22 0.35
C ALA A 29 -16.22 4.33 0.61
N TRP A 30 -16.19 3.69 1.77
CA TRP A 30 -15.23 2.62 2.07
C TRP A 30 -15.47 1.42 1.16
N ARG A 31 -14.39 0.83 0.66
CA ARG A 31 -14.42 -0.36 -0.19
C ARG A 31 -13.48 -1.41 0.36
N LYS A 32 -13.85 -2.68 0.22
CA LYS A 32 -12.94 -3.79 0.51
C LYS A 32 -11.82 -3.85 -0.52
N ALA A 33 -10.61 -4.13 -0.06
CA ALA A 33 -9.42 -4.33 -0.87
C ALA A 33 -8.57 -5.44 -0.25
N LYS A 34 -7.66 -6.01 -1.03
CA LYS A 34 -6.62 -6.90 -0.51
C LYS A 34 -5.28 -6.22 -0.50
N LEU A 35 -4.63 -6.20 0.65
CA LEU A 35 -3.24 -5.77 0.81
C LEU A 35 -2.34 -6.93 0.38
N THR A 36 -1.49 -6.72 -0.61
CA THR A 36 -0.66 -7.80 -1.22
C THR A 36 0.84 -7.64 -0.99
N ASP A 37 1.31 -6.41 -0.80
CA ASP A 37 2.71 -6.07 -0.57
C ASP A 37 2.75 -4.95 0.47
N LEU A 38 3.67 -5.03 1.41
CA LEU A 38 3.86 -4.02 2.44
C LEU A 38 5.35 -3.69 2.61
N THR A 39 5.64 -2.40 2.70
CA THR A 39 6.92 -1.87 3.16
C THR A 39 6.67 -0.84 4.27
N PRO A 40 7.69 -0.39 5.01
CA PRO A 40 7.52 0.73 5.93
C PRO A 40 7.06 2.03 5.25
N GLY A 41 7.42 2.23 3.98
CA GLY A 41 7.08 3.46 3.24
C GLY A 41 5.76 3.39 2.46
N GLY A 42 5.16 2.22 2.28
CA GLY A 42 3.98 2.09 1.46
C GLY A 42 3.44 0.67 1.34
N PHE A 43 2.50 0.50 0.43
CA PHE A 43 1.82 -0.78 0.24
C PHE A 43 1.28 -0.94 -1.17
N GLN A 44 0.98 -2.18 -1.54
CA GLN A 44 0.20 -2.51 -2.73
C GLN A 44 -1.17 -3.06 -2.32
N VAL A 45 -2.21 -2.59 -2.99
CA VAL A 45 -3.56 -3.14 -2.86
C VAL A 45 -4.10 -3.62 -4.20
N THR A 46 -4.92 -4.66 -4.13
CA THR A 46 -5.77 -5.13 -5.22
C THR A 46 -7.20 -4.68 -4.97
N ILE A 47 -7.74 -3.88 -5.89
CA ILE A 47 -9.13 -3.39 -5.87
C ILE A 47 -9.49 -2.85 -7.25
N LEU A 48 -10.75 -3.03 -7.64
CA LEU A 48 -11.29 -2.48 -8.87
C LEU A 48 -11.42 -0.94 -8.83
N ASP A 49 -11.34 -0.33 -10.01
CA ASP A 49 -11.45 1.12 -10.20
C ASP A 49 -10.46 1.88 -9.30
N MET A 50 -9.17 1.60 -9.48
CA MET A 50 -8.13 2.34 -8.76
C MET A 50 -8.06 3.79 -9.25
N PRO A 51 -7.94 4.75 -8.32
CA PRO A 51 -7.91 6.15 -8.67
C PRO A 51 -6.55 6.53 -9.28
N PRO A 52 -6.46 7.63 -10.04
CA PRO A 52 -5.22 8.04 -10.68
C PRO A 52 -4.10 8.32 -9.66
N ARG A 53 -2.85 8.27 -10.13
CA ARG A 53 -1.67 8.70 -9.36
C ARG A 53 -1.87 10.11 -8.79
N GLY A 54 -1.37 10.35 -7.58
CA GLY A 54 -1.53 11.60 -6.84
C GLY A 54 -2.83 11.69 -6.04
N THR A 55 -3.70 10.66 -6.09
CA THR A 55 -4.95 10.69 -5.33
C THR A 55 -4.71 10.30 -3.88
N PRO A 56 -5.17 11.10 -2.90
CA PRO A 56 -5.10 10.73 -1.49
C PRO A 56 -6.10 9.62 -1.17
N VAL A 57 -5.63 8.66 -0.38
CA VAL A 57 -6.39 7.51 0.08
C VAL A 57 -6.21 7.30 1.57
N PHE A 58 -7.23 6.70 2.16
CA PHE A 58 -7.22 6.24 3.54
C PHE A 58 -7.33 4.73 3.55
N ILE A 59 -6.52 4.05 4.35
CA ILE A 59 -6.56 2.60 4.49
C ILE A 59 -6.79 2.19 5.94
N ARG A 60 -7.66 1.20 6.13
CA ARG A 60 -7.88 0.49 7.40
C ARG A 60 -7.39 -0.93 7.25
N ILE A 61 -6.31 -1.23 7.97
CA ILE A 61 -5.80 -2.58 8.13
C ILE A 61 -6.32 -3.08 9.49
N PRO A 62 -6.94 -4.27 9.58
CA PRO A 62 -7.52 -4.75 10.82
C PRO A 62 -6.56 -4.72 12.00
N GLY A 63 -6.95 -4.07 13.10
CA GLY A 63 -6.14 -3.92 14.32
C GLY A 63 -5.06 -2.83 14.23
N LEU A 64 -5.11 -1.96 13.23
CA LEU A 64 -4.36 -0.72 13.19
C LEU A 64 -5.27 0.50 13.19
N GLN A 65 -4.66 1.65 13.54
CA GLN A 65 -5.29 2.94 13.32
C GLN A 65 -5.45 3.22 11.82
N LEU A 66 -6.26 4.22 11.50
CA LEU A 66 -6.42 4.68 10.14
C LEU A 66 -5.11 5.28 9.61
N LEU A 67 -4.68 4.83 8.43
CA LEU A 67 -3.46 5.31 7.78
C LEU A 67 -3.81 6.14 6.53
N HIS A 68 -2.98 7.15 6.28
CA HIS A 68 -3.11 8.05 5.14
C HIS A 68 -2.00 7.75 4.14
N ALA A 69 -2.34 7.80 2.84
CA ALA A 69 -1.41 7.50 1.77
C ALA A 69 -1.80 8.21 0.47
N GLU A 70 -0.89 8.24 -0.49
CA GLU A 70 -1.11 8.73 -1.84
C GLU A 70 -0.85 7.61 -2.85
N VAL A 71 -1.69 7.52 -3.88
CA VAL A 71 -1.45 6.59 -5.01
C VAL A 71 -0.23 7.03 -5.81
N ARG A 72 0.76 6.15 -5.95
CA ARG A 72 2.01 6.42 -6.70
C ARG A 72 2.01 5.83 -8.09
N TRP A 73 1.32 4.71 -8.29
CA TRP A 73 1.13 4.09 -9.60
C TRP A 73 -0.12 3.23 -9.58
N THR A 74 -0.75 3.06 -10.73
CA THR A 74 -1.89 2.16 -10.92
C THR A 74 -1.66 1.20 -12.06
N ARG A 75 -2.30 0.04 -11.96
CA ARG A 75 -2.48 -0.98 -13.01
C ARG A 75 -3.97 -1.33 -13.07
N VAL A 76 -4.32 -2.33 -13.86
CA VAL A 76 -5.72 -2.71 -14.14
C VAL A 76 -6.53 -2.97 -12.87
N ASP A 77 -5.96 -3.69 -11.92
CA ASP A 77 -6.63 -4.16 -10.70
C ASP A 77 -5.84 -3.86 -9.42
N THR A 78 -4.68 -3.22 -9.56
CA THR A 78 -3.72 -3.02 -8.49
C THR A 78 -3.21 -1.59 -8.47
N ALA A 79 -2.85 -1.10 -7.29
CA ALA A 79 -2.06 0.12 -7.18
C ALA A 79 -1.07 0.03 -6.03
N GLY A 80 0.01 0.78 -6.18
CA GLY A 80 0.93 1.07 -5.10
C GLY A 80 0.65 2.44 -4.50
N CYS A 81 0.59 2.48 -3.18
CA CYS A 81 0.38 3.68 -2.39
C CYS A 81 1.61 3.92 -1.50
N GLU A 82 1.95 5.18 -1.29
CA GLU A 82 3.00 5.61 -0.36
C GLU A 82 2.33 6.24 0.85
N PHE A 83 2.73 5.85 2.05
CA PHE A 83 2.18 6.43 3.27
C PHE A 83 2.63 7.88 3.43
N ASP A 84 1.72 8.74 3.89
CA ASP A 84 2.04 10.13 4.22
C ASP A 84 3.09 10.21 5.35
N GLN A 85 3.03 9.24 6.26
CA GLN A 85 4.03 9.01 7.31
C GLN A 85 4.47 7.54 7.27
N PRO A 86 5.78 7.26 7.14
CA PRO A 86 6.28 5.89 7.18
C PRO A 86 5.84 5.15 8.45
N LEU A 87 5.54 3.86 8.30
CA LEU A 87 5.27 2.98 9.44
C LEU A 87 6.53 2.83 10.29
N GLY A 88 6.35 2.92 11.61
CA GLY A 88 7.39 2.50 12.54
C GLY A 88 7.65 1.00 12.42
N THR A 89 8.90 0.58 12.64
CA THR A 89 9.35 -0.82 12.51
C THR A 89 8.44 -1.80 13.25
N TYR A 90 8.02 -1.46 14.47
CA TYR A 90 7.14 -2.31 15.28
C TYR A 90 5.77 -2.55 14.63
N ILE A 91 5.18 -1.52 14.00
CA ILE A 91 3.89 -1.65 13.31
C ILE A 91 4.05 -2.49 12.06
N TYR A 92 5.10 -2.26 11.29
CA TYR A 92 5.42 -3.07 10.12
C TYR A 92 5.56 -4.55 10.50
N GLU A 93 6.41 -4.88 11.48
CA GLU A 93 6.62 -6.26 11.94
C GLU A 93 5.32 -6.90 12.45
N HIS A 94 4.50 -6.14 13.19
CA HIS A 94 3.21 -6.62 13.67
C HIS A 94 2.24 -6.99 12.53
N ILE A 95 2.18 -6.19 11.45
CA ILE A 95 1.34 -6.50 10.29
C ILE A 95 1.85 -7.76 9.59
N VAL A 96 3.17 -7.84 9.36
CA VAL A 96 3.80 -8.98 8.67
C VAL A 96 3.56 -10.27 9.44
N ALA A 97 3.76 -10.26 10.77
CA ALA A 97 3.53 -11.43 11.61
C ALA A 97 2.07 -11.92 11.54
N ARG A 98 1.10 -11.01 11.39
CA ARG A 98 -0.32 -11.35 11.27
C ARG A 98 -0.73 -11.88 9.90
N ALA A 99 -0.02 -11.50 8.85
CA ALA A 99 -0.27 -12.02 7.50
C ALA A 99 0.24 -13.45 7.31
N GLN A 100 1.15 -13.91 8.18
CA GLN A 100 1.80 -15.22 8.11
C GLN A 100 1.18 -16.26 9.08
N ALA A 101 0.22 -15.84 9.91
CA ALA A 101 -0.45 -16.67 10.91
C ALA A 101 -1.72 -17.31 10.34
#